data_AF-A0A0C9V0Y3-F1
#
_entry.id   AF-A0A0C9V0Y3-F1
#
_cell.length_a   1.000
_cell.length_b   1.000
_cell.length_c   1.000
_cell.angle_alpha   90.00
_cell.angle_beta   90.00
_cell.angle_gamma   90.00
#
_symmetry.space_group_name_H-M   'P 1'
#
loop_
_entity.id
_entity.type
_entity.pdbx_description
1 polymer ?
#
loop_
_entity_poly.entity_id
_entity_poly.type
_entity_poly.pdbx_seq_one_letter_code
_entity_poly.pdbx_strand_id
1 'polypeptide(L)'
;MTSVHARSIAQNPLRTRNELKAFLEDLLNPLAPHTSPGGALIRLGNTATHYDEHAAQLEGFSRPLWALASLLAGGGYYSGTSRWVKGFASGTNPDHEEFWGSMRDRDQRMVE
;
A
#
# COMPACT_ATOMS: atom_id res chain seq x y z
N MET A 1 23.00 8.36 -5.94
CA MET A 1 22.00 7.27 -5.91
C MET A 1 22.05 6.64 -4.52
N THR A 2 21.22 7.10 -3.59
CA THR A 2 21.10 6.50 -2.27
C THR A 2 20.30 5.21 -2.42
N SER A 3 20.97 4.07 -2.25
CA SER A 3 20.30 2.78 -2.11
C SER A 3 19.28 2.90 -0.97
N VAL A 4 17.99 2.79 -1.29
CA VAL A 4 16.94 2.64 -0.27
C VAL A 4 17.03 1.19 0.21
N HIS A 5 18.02 0.90 1.05
CA HIS A 5 17.99 -0.32 1.83
C HIS A 5 16.83 -0.19 2.81
N ALA A 6 15.77 -0.97 2.58
CA ALA A 6 14.78 -1.21 3.62
C ALA A 6 15.55 -1.69 4.87
N ARG A 7 15.50 -0.93 5.97
CA ARG A 7 16.02 -1.45 7.22
C ARG A 7 15.21 -2.69 7.55
N SER A 8 15.86 -3.71 8.11
CA SER A 8 15.15 -4.92 8.48
C SER A 8 14.11 -4.55 9.55
N ILE A 9 12.84 -4.74 9.20
CA ILE A 9 11.68 -4.67 10.10
C ILE A 9 11.95 -5.47 11.39
N ALA A 10 12.66 -6.60 11.28
CA ALA A 10 12.99 -7.47 12.41
C ALA A 10 14.02 -6.88 13.39
N GLN A 11 14.74 -5.82 13.02
CA GLN A 11 15.74 -5.17 13.88
C GLN A 11 15.16 -3.99 14.68
N ASN A 12 13.93 -3.57 14.40
CA ASN A 12 13.29 -2.47 15.10
C ASN A 12 12.66 -2.97 16.42
N PRO A 13 13.08 -2.47 17.59
CA PRO A 13 12.60 -2.98 18.88
C PRO A 13 11.18 -2.50 19.25
N LEU A 14 10.60 -1.57 18.48
CA LEU A 14 9.21 -1.07 18.64
C LEU A 14 8.87 -0.59 20.07
N ARG A 15 9.80 0.07 20.76
CA ARG A 15 9.60 0.54 22.15
C ARG A 15 9.15 1.99 22.22
N THR A 16 9.48 2.79 21.22
CA THR A 16 9.17 4.22 21.19
C THR A 16 8.31 4.61 19.99
N ARG A 17 7.66 5.77 20.07
CA ARG A 17 6.90 6.34 18.94
C ARG A 17 7.78 6.56 17.70
N ASN A 18 9.03 6.98 17.89
CA ASN A 18 9.97 7.20 16.79
C ASN A 18 10.37 5.89 16.11
N GLU A 19 10.57 4.84 16.90
CA GLU A 19 10.82 3.49 16.39
C GLU A 19 9.62 2.94 15.62
N LEU A 20 8.39 3.11 16.13
CA LEU A 20 7.18 2.75 15.40
C LEU A 20 7.07 3.53 14.09
N LYS A 21 7.32 4.84 14.09
CA LYS A 21 7.34 5.65 12.86
C LYS A 21 8.32 5.10 11.83
N ALA A 22 9.56 4.83 12.24
CA ALA A 22 10.58 4.27 11.34
C ALA A 22 10.14 2.90 10.77
N PHE A 23 9.56 2.05 11.61
CA PHE A 23 9.02 0.74 11.19
C PHE A 23 7.91 0.89 10.13
N LEU A 24 6.97 1.82 10.32
CA LEU A 24 5.90 2.07 9.36
C LEU A 24 6.44 2.63 8.03
N GLU A 25 7.46 3.49 8.08
CA GLU A 25 8.16 3.96 6.88
C GLU A 25 8.89 2.81 6.15
N ASP A 26 9.55 1.92 6.90
CA ASP A 26 10.22 0.73 6.36
C ASP A 26 9.24 -0.28 5.75
N LEU A 27 7.98 -0.31 6.20
CA LEU A 27 6.90 -1.07 5.56
C LEU A 27 6.41 -0.42 4.26
N LEU A 28 6.28 0.91 4.24
CA LEU A 28 5.65 1.63 3.12
C LEU A 28 6.63 1.90 1.96
N ASN A 29 7.90 2.13 2.24
CA ASN A 29 8.91 2.50 1.25
C ASN A 29 9.13 1.45 0.16
N PRO A 30 9.26 0.15 0.47
CA PRO A 30 9.47 -0.88 -0.55
C PRO A 30 8.32 -1.01 -1.55
N LEU A 31 7.12 -0.52 -1.22
CA LEU A 31 5.94 -0.62 -2.08
C LEU A 31 5.92 0.41 -3.22
N ALA A 32 6.66 1.51 -3.07
CA ALA A 32 6.71 2.59 -4.05
C ALA A 32 7.07 2.14 -5.48
N PRO A 33 8.13 1.33 -5.72
CA PRO A 33 8.46 0.84 -7.07
C PRO A 33 7.43 -0.15 -7.66
N HIS A 34 6.53 -0.69 -6.83
CA HIS A 34 5.50 -1.65 -7.25
C HIS A 34 4.13 -1.00 -7.49
N THR A 35 4.04 0.31 -7.29
CA THR A 35 2.78 1.05 -7.47
C THR A 35 2.56 1.34 -8.95
N SER A 36 1.35 1.05 -9.43
CA SER A 36 0.84 1.38 -10.76
C SER A 36 0.87 2.90 -11.07
N PRO A 37 0.78 3.31 -12.35
CA PRO A 37 0.86 4.72 -12.76
C PRO A 37 -0.18 5.64 -12.12
N GLY A 38 -1.44 5.21 -12.02
CA GLY A 38 -2.54 5.91 -11.35
C GLY A 38 -2.49 5.78 -9.83
N GLY A 39 -1.72 4.81 -9.31
CA GLY A 39 -1.41 4.65 -7.90
C GLY A 39 -2.31 3.66 -7.16
N ALA A 40 -3.37 3.15 -7.79
CA ALA A 40 -4.45 2.43 -7.13
C ALA A 40 -4.16 0.93 -6.92
N LEU A 41 -3.17 0.40 -7.63
CA LEU A 41 -2.80 -1.00 -7.65
C LEU A 41 -1.32 -1.16 -7.24
N ILE A 42 -1.02 -2.13 -6.38
CA ILE A 42 0.34 -2.47 -5.96
C ILE A 42 0.63 -3.94 -6.27
N ARG A 43 1.59 -4.20 -7.17
CA ARG A 43 1.89 -5.55 -7.65
C ARG A 43 3.16 -6.13 -7.02
N LEU A 44 2.98 -7.07 -6.10
CA LEU A 44 4.07 -7.73 -5.38
C LEU A 44 4.33 -9.14 -5.93
N GLY A 45 5.10 -9.22 -7.02
CA GLY A 45 5.54 -10.48 -7.64
C GLY A 45 4.51 -11.19 -8.52
N ASN A 46 4.90 -12.33 -9.10
CA ASN A 46 4.02 -13.23 -9.84
C ASN A 46 3.78 -14.50 -9.01
N THR A 47 2.61 -14.63 -8.40
CA THR A 47 2.20 -15.90 -7.79
C THR A 47 1.62 -16.81 -8.87
N ALA A 48 2.12 -18.03 -9.03
CA ALA A 48 1.71 -18.99 -10.06
C ALA A 48 0.31 -19.60 -9.85
N THR A 49 -0.58 -18.90 -9.16
CA THR A 49 -1.94 -19.33 -8.81
C THR A 49 -2.96 -18.48 -9.55
N HIS A 50 -3.97 -19.12 -10.15
CA HIS A 50 -5.04 -18.51 -10.95
C HIS A 50 -6.06 -17.69 -10.12
N TYR A 51 -5.61 -16.77 -9.26
CA TYR A 51 -6.49 -15.84 -8.56
C TYR A 51 -6.70 -14.55 -9.37
N ASP A 52 -7.72 -13.77 -9.02
CA ASP A 52 -7.97 -12.43 -9.59
C ASP A 52 -6.80 -11.50 -9.23
N GLU A 53 -5.82 -11.41 -10.13
CA GLU A 53 -4.64 -10.56 -10.02
C GLU A 53 -5.01 -9.11 -9.71
N HIS A 54 -6.17 -8.62 -10.17
CA HIS A 54 -6.62 -7.26 -9.90
C HIS A 54 -7.05 -7.09 -8.43
N ALA A 55 -7.77 -8.06 -7.88
CA ALA A 55 -8.13 -8.08 -6.46
C ALA A 55 -6.88 -8.22 -5.57
N ALA A 56 -5.90 -9.03 -5.98
CA ALA A 56 -4.63 -9.16 -5.27
C ALA A 56 -3.83 -7.83 -5.28
N GLN A 57 -3.87 -7.08 -6.36
CA GLN A 57 -3.22 -5.77 -6.44
C GLN A 57 -3.95 -4.68 -5.64
N LEU A 58 -5.29 -4.76 -5.55
CA LEU A 58 -6.07 -3.95 -4.60
C LEU A 58 -5.66 -4.28 -3.16
N GLU A 59 -5.57 -5.56 -2.80
CA GLU A 59 -5.13 -5.99 -1.47
C GLU A 59 -3.73 -5.44 -1.12
N GLY A 60 -2.82 -5.45 -2.11
CA GLY A 60 -1.51 -4.83 -2.00
C GLY A 60 -1.56 -3.32 -1.72
N PHE A 61 -2.62 -2.64 -2.14
CA PHE A 61 -2.88 -1.23 -1.85
C PHE A 61 -3.63 -1.00 -0.52
N SER A 62 -4.71 -1.74 -0.26
CA SER A 62 -5.59 -1.51 0.90
C SER A 62 -4.88 -1.80 2.22
N ARG A 63 -4.17 -2.91 2.33
CA ARG A 63 -3.59 -3.36 3.61
C ARG A 63 -2.52 -2.41 4.18
N PRO A 64 -1.62 -1.85 3.37
CA PRO A 64 -0.67 -0.85 3.87
C PRO A 64 -1.31 0.46 4.35
N LEU A 65 -2.59 0.74 4.04
CA LEU A 65 -3.28 1.92 4.57
C LEU A 65 -3.35 1.91 6.10
N TRP A 66 -3.37 0.73 6.73
CA TRP A 66 -3.27 0.63 8.19
C TRP A 66 -1.98 1.25 8.72
N ALA A 67 -0.86 1.08 8.02
CA ALA A 67 0.41 1.70 8.38
C ALA A 67 0.41 3.21 8.09
N LEU A 68 -0.06 3.60 6.90
CA LEU A 68 -0.12 5.01 6.51
C LEU A 68 -1.02 5.84 7.43
N ALA A 69 -2.25 5.38 7.67
CA ALA A 69 -3.22 6.07 8.51
C ALA A 69 -2.71 6.21 9.95
N SER A 70 -2.12 5.15 10.51
CA SER A 70 -1.53 5.17 11.85
C SER A 70 -0.38 6.17 11.95
N LEU A 71 0.48 6.22 10.93
CA LEU A 71 1.60 7.15 10.87
C LEU A 71 1.13 8.61 10.83
N LEU A 72 0.18 8.92 9.94
CA LEU A 72 -0.34 10.28 9.77
C LEU A 72 -1.17 10.74 10.97
N ALA A 73 -2.08 9.91 11.48
CA ALA A 73 -2.88 10.22 12.66
C ALA A 73 -2.02 10.40 13.92
N GLY A 74 -0.88 9.73 13.97
CA GLY A 74 0.13 9.89 15.03
C GLY A 74 0.92 11.20 14.97
N GLY A 75 0.61 12.11 14.03
CA GLY A 75 1.36 13.36 13.77
C GLY A 75 2.64 13.15 12.97
N GLY A 76 2.84 11.94 12.41
CA GLY A 76 3.95 11.64 11.54
C GLY A 76 3.76 12.24 10.14
N TYR A 77 4.87 12.34 9.43
CA TYR A 77 4.90 12.74 8.02
C TYR A 77 5.48 11.60 7.21
N TYR A 78 4.88 11.30 6.07
CA TYR A 78 5.38 10.34 5.10
C TYR A 78 5.46 10.99 3.71
N SER A 79 6.65 11.01 3.10
CA SER A 79 6.87 11.66 1.82
C SER A 79 6.06 11.05 0.67
N GLY A 80 5.75 9.75 0.75
CA GLY A 80 4.95 9.04 -0.24
C GLY A 80 3.43 9.26 -0.12
N THR A 81 2.94 10.09 0.81
CA THR A 81 1.49 10.27 1.06
C THR A 81 0.72 10.65 -0.19
N SER A 82 1.27 11.53 -1.04
CA SER A 82 0.60 11.97 -2.28
C SER A 82 0.31 10.82 -3.26
N ARG A 83 1.20 9.81 -3.32
CA ARG A 83 1.01 8.60 -4.14
C ARG A 83 -0.24 7.83 -3.68
N TRP A 84 -0.41 7.69 -2.37
CA TRP A 84 -1.56 7.01 -1.78
C TRP A 84 -2.87 7.75 -2.03
N VAL A 85 -2.88 9.08 -1.84
CA VAL A 85 -4.06 9.91 -2.11
C VAL A 85 -4.47 9.83 -3.58
N LYS A 86 -3.49 9.92 -4.50
CA LYS A 86 -3.73 9.74 -5.94
C LYS A 86 -4.31 8.35 -6.22
N GLY A 87 -3.71 7.30 -5.67
CA GLY A 87 -4.17 5.93 -5.84
C GLY A 87 -5.60 5.71 -5.35
N PHE A 88 -5.96 6.30 -4.21
CA PHE A 88 -7.31 6.23 -3.68
C PHE A 88 -8.33 6.89 -4.62
N ALA A 89 -7.99 8.06 -5.18
CA ALA A 89 -8.84 8.75 -6.14
C ALA A 89 -8.98 7.96 -7.46
N SER A 90 -7.89 7.39 -7.98
CA SER A 90 -7.88 6.55 -9.18
C SER A 90 -8.69 5.27 -8.98
N GLY A 91 -8.50 4.58 -7.86
CA GLY A 91 -9.12 3.29 -7.57
C GLY A 91 -10.61 3.35 -7.28
N THR A 92 -11.10 4.49 -6.78
CA THR A 92 -12.53 4.71 -6.51
C THR A 92 -13.29 5.34 -7.67
N ASN A 93 -12.60 5.77 -8.73
CA ASN A 93 -13.22 6.39 -9.90
C ASN A 93 -13.63 5.32 -10.94
N PRO A 94 -14.94 5.11 -11.22
CA PRO A 94 -15.41 4.12 -12.19
C PRO A 94 -14.93 4.35 -13.64
N ASP A 95 -14.55 5.59 -13.98
CA ASP A 95 -14.08 5.95 -15.32
C ASP A 95 -12.56 5.85 -15.47
N HIS A 96 -11.83 5.51 -14.39
CA HIS A 96 -10.38 5.35 -14.42
C HIS A 96 -9.99 3.91 -14.78
N GLU A 97 -8.88 3.74 -15.52
CA GLU A 97 -8.39 2.42 -15.94
C GLU A 97 -8.01 1.49 -14.77
N GLU A 98 -7.69 2.08 -13.62
CA GLU A 98 -7.33 1.38 -12.38
C GLU A 98 -8.49 1.28 -11.37
N PHE A 99 -9.73 1.50 -11.82
CA PHE A 99 -10.90 1.35 -10.97
C PHE A 99 -10.92 -0.03 -10.32
N TRP A 100 -11.09 -0.09 -9.00
CA TRP A 100 -11.14 -1.34 -8.25
C TRP A 100 -12.32 -2.23 -8.62
N GLY A 101 -13.26 -1.73 -9.42
CA GLY A 101 -14.42 -2.46 -9.90
C GLY A 101 -15.54 -2.51 -8.87
N SER A 102 -16.73 -2.86 -9.33
CA SER A 102 -17.89 -3.05 -8.47
C SER A 102 -17.82 -4.41 -7.77
N MET A 103 -18.14 -4.45 -6.48
CA MET A 103 -18.25 -5.69 -5.71
C MET A 103 -19.27 -6.64 -6.37
N ARG A 104 -18.93 -7.92 -6.45
CA ARG A 104 -19.82 -9.01 -6.88
C ARG A 104 -20.09 -9.93 -5.70
N ASP A 105 -21.05 -10.84 -5.85
CA ASP A 105 -21.32 -11.85 -4.81
C ASP A 105 -20.06 -12.70 -4.56
N ARG A 106 -19.62 -12.71 -3.29
CA ARG A 106 -18.40 -13.42 -2.82
C ARG A 106 -17.10 -12.93 -3.48
N ASP A 107 -16.95 -11.63 -3.63
CA ASP A 107 -15.75 -11.01 -4.17
C ASP A 107 -14.69 -10.74 -3.08
N GLN A 108 -13.42 -11.07 -3.35
CA GLN A 108 -12.29 -10.81 -2.44
C GLN A 108 -12.13 -9.31 -2.14
N ARG A 109 -12.62 -8.43 -3.03
CA ARG A 109 -12.61 -6.97 -2.80
C ARG A 109 -13.48 -6.54 -1.61
N MET A 110 -14.39 -7.41 -1.13
CA MET A 110 -15.25 -7.10 0.02
C MET A 110 -14.54 -7.17 1.38
N VAL A 111 -13.40 -7.87 1.47
CA VAL A 111 -12.65 -7.99 2.74
C VAL A 111 -11.63 -6.86 2.94
N GLU A 112 -11.44 -6.05 1.92
CA GLU A 112 -10.49 -4.93 1.86
C GLU A 112 -11.23 -3.58 1.97
#